data_AF-A0A924VFE3-F1
#
_entry.id   AF-A0A924VFE3-F1
#
_cell.length_a   1.000
_cell.length_b   1.000
_cell.length_c   1.000
_cell.angle_alpha   90.00
_cell.angle_beta   90.00
_cell.angle_gamma   90.00
#
_symmetry.space_group_name_H-M   'P 1'
#
loop_
_entity.id
_entity.type
_entity.pdbx_description
1 polymer ?
#
loop_
_entity_poly.entity_id
_entity_poly.type
_entity_poly.pdbx_seq_one_letter_code
_entity_poly.pdbx_strand_id
1 'polypeptide(L)'
;MKNAVKYGIIIGVASGLWILIMHFSGVYAQAAPDETNNMQWMEWASILIPAIGLFMGIKNYRDTVSGGEMEFFGGLFEGFKIIIIGGVIAAFFAIVYVQLNVSVMNTDYMFRITAALLISILFNLAFSLILMNKQKHL
;
A
#
# COMPACT_ATOMS: atom_id res chain seq x y z
N MET A 1 -17.73 5.55 -2.01
CA MET A 1 -16.62 6.45 -2.46
C MET A 1 -15.93 7.17 -1.31
N LYS A 2 -16.64 7.85 -0.40
CA LYS A 2 -16.00 8.59 0.72
C LYS A 2 -15.04 7.71 1.56
N ASN A 3 -15.41 6.46 1.80
CA ASN A 3 -14.56 5.47 2.48
C ASN A 3 -13.27 5.18 1.68
N ALA A 4 -13.40 4.73 0.43
CA ALA A 4 -12.25 4.48 -0.43
C ALA A 4 -11.28 5.66 -0.55
N VAL A 5 -11.80 6.89 -0.70
CA VAL A 5 -10.98 8.11 -0.76
C VAL A 5 -10.22 8.33 0.54
N LYS A 6 -10.89 8.22 1.70
CA LYS A 6 -10.28 8.41 3.01
C LYS A 6 -9.11 7.44 3.21
N TYR A 7 -9.33 6.15 3.03
CA TYR A 7 -8.30 5.14 3.27
C TYR A 7 -7.23 5.11 2.17
N GLY A 8 -7.59 5.42 0.92
CA GLY A 8 -6.62 5.61 -0.16
C GLY A 8 -5.66 6.76 0.12
N ILE A 9 -6.15 7.92 0.56
CA ILE A 9 -5.30 9.05 0.97
C ILE A 9 -4.39 8.67 2.13
N ILE A 10 -4.91 8.00 3.16
CA ILE A 10 -4.12 7.55 4.31
C ILE A 10 -2.95 6.66 3.84
N ILE A 11 -3.22 5.64 3.01
CA ILE A 11 -2.18 4.73 2.49
C ILE A 11 -1.18 5.48 1.62
N GLY A 12 -1.66 6.34 0.72
CA GLY A 12 -0.81 7.07 -0.23
C GLY A 12 0.14 8.04 0.48
N VAL A 13 -0.39 8.85 1.41
CA VAL A 13 0.41 9.81 2.18
C VAL A 13 1.37 9.09 3.13
N ALA A 14 0.92 8.05 3.83
CA ALA A 14 1.80 7.26 4.71
C ALA A 14 2.94 6.61 3.92
N SER A 15 2.65 6.05 2.74
CA SER A 15 3.68 5.50 1.83
C SER A 15 4.65 6.58 1.36
N GLY A 16 4.15 7.77 0.99
CA GLY A 16 4.99 8.90 0.58
C GLY A 16 5.92 9.39 1.70
N LEU A 17 5.40 9.52 2.91
CA LEU A 17 6.21 9.86 4.10
C LEU A 17 7.25 8.77 4.40
N TRP A 18 6.89 7.49 4.21
CA TRP A 18 7.82 6.37 4.40
C TRP A 18 9.01 6.43 3.44
N ILE A 19 8.80 6.86 2.19
CA ILE A 19 9.89 7.09 1.23
C ILE A 19 10.90 8.11 1.78
N LEU A 20 10.43 9.21 2.36
CA LEU A 20 11.30 10.22 2.97
C LEU A 20 12.04 9.68 4.20
N ILE A 21 11.35 8.91 5.04
CA ILE A 21 11.97 8.26 6.21
C ILE A 21 13.11 7.33 5.76
N MET A 22 12.88 6.49 4.74
CA MET A 22 13.91 5.61 4.17
C MET A 22 15.09 6.38 3.56
N HIS A 23 14.82 7.53 2.93
CA HIS A 23 15.88 8.41 2.42
C HIS A 23 16.76 8.95 3.55
N PHE A 24 16.15 9.59 4.56
CA PHE A 24 16.90 10.17 5.67
C PHE A 24 17.59 9.13 6.56
N SER A 25 17.07 7.90 6.62
CA SER A 25 17.75 6.80 7.31
C SER A 25 18.92 6.23 6.51
N GLY A 26 19.12 6.64 5.27
CA GLY A 26 20.24 6.20 4.43
C GLY A 26 19.99 4.87 3.70
N VAL A 27 18.74 4.37 3.64
CA VAL A 27 18.39 3.13 2.91
C VAL A 27 18.80 3.22 1.42
N TYR A 28 18.76 4.42 0.86
CA TYR A 28 19.11 4.69 -0.55
C TYR A 28 20.54 5.21 -0.74
N ALA A 29 21.37 5.32 0.30
CA ALA A 29 22.74 5.80 0.20
C ALA A 29 23.68 4.69 -0.33
N GLN A 30 23.85 4.62 -1.65
CA GLN A 30 24.84 3.76 -2.31
C GLN A 30 26.27 4.22 -2.01
N ALA A 31 26.84 3.83 -0.87
CA ALA A 31 28.28 3.97 -0.59
C ALA A 31 28.83 3.00 0.48
N ALA A 32 28.23 1.81 0.66
CA ALA A 32 28.86 0.75 1.45
C ALA A 32 29.03 -0.50 0.58
N PRO A 33 30.26 -0.79 0.11
CA PRO A 33 30.60 -2.12 -0.35
C PRO A 33 30.66 -2.97 0.91
N ASP A 34 29.60 -3.72 1.20
CA ASP A 34 29.65 -5.02 1.89
C ASP A 34 28.23 -5.50 2.21
N GLU A 35 28.09 -6.81 2.20
CA GLU A 35 26.87 -7.63 2.09
C GLU A 35 25.91 -7.58 3.30
N THR A 36 25.87 -6.48 4.05
CA THR A 36 24.99 -6.29 5.21
C THR A 36 24.25 -4.96 5.12
N ASN A 37 23.30 -4.89 4.18
CA ASN A 37 22.36 -3.79 4.12
C ASN A 37 21.39 -3.90 5.32
N ASN A 38 21.84 -3.46 6.50
CA ASN A 38 21.16 -3.55 7.81
C ASN A 38 19.78 -2.87 7.86
N MET A 39 19.32 -2.29 6.75
CA MET A 39 18.05 -1.56 6.65
C MET A 39 17.06 -2.17 5.64
N GLN A 40 17.34 -3.34 5.05
CA GLN A 40 16.38 -4.06 4.19
C GLN A 40 15.04 -4.32 4.89
N TRP A 41 15.04 -4.50 6.22
CA TRP A 41 13.82 -4.68 7.00
C TRP A 41 12.87 -3.47 6.90
N MET A 42 13.38 -2.25 6.67
CA MET A 42 12.55 -1.05 6.51
C MET A 42 11.73 -1.10 5.22
N GLU A 43 12.26 -1.75 4.19
CA GLU A 43 11.54 -1.97 2.93
C GLU A 43 10.44 -3.00 3.13
N TRP A 44 10.73 -4.10 3.82
CA TRP A 44 9.71 -5.10 4.18
C TRP A 44 8.65 -4.53 5.13
N ALA A 45 9.03 -3.63 6.04
CA ALA A 45 8.10 -2.95 6.93
C ALA A 45 7.13 -2.03 6.18
N SER A 46 7.52 -1.49 5.01
CA SER A 46 6.64 -0.65 4.19
C SER A 46 5.36 -1.37 3.74
N ILE A 47 5.40 -2.71 3.64
CA ILE A 47 4.25 -3.56 3.29
C ILE A 47 3.13 -3.47 4.35
N LEU A 48 3.47 -3.14 5.59
CA LEU A 48 2.49 -2.99 6.67
C LEU A 48 1.54 -1.81 6.42
N ILE A 49 2.00 -0.77 5.71
CA ILE A 49 1.19 0.41 5.40
C ILE A 49 -0.04 0.04 4.55
N PRO A 50 0.11 -0.57 3.34
CA PRO A 50 -1.04 -1.02 2.58
C PRO A 50 -1.78 -2.15 3.30
N ALA A 51 -1.11 -3.06 4.02
CA ALA A 51 -1.80 -4.13 4.76
C ALA A 51 -2.80 -3.58 5.79
N ILE A 52 -2.33 -2.73 6.69
CA ILE A 52 -3.16 -2.16 7.77
C ILE A 52 -4.21 -1.21 7.18
N GLY A 53 -3.80 -0.32 6.28
CA GLY A 53 -4.70 0.66 5.68
C GLY A 53 -5.83 0.00 4.88
N LEU A 54 -5.52 -1.04 4.11
CA LEU A 54 -6.51 -1.77 3.31
C LEU A 54 -7.44 -2.59 4.20
N PHE A 55 -6.91 -3.29 5.21
CA PHE A 55 -7.72 -4.02 6.19
C PHE A 55 -8.70 -3.08 6.91
N MET A 56 -8.22 -1.94 7.42
CA MET A 56 -9.05 -0.95 8.09
C MET A 56 -10.09 -0.34 7.14
N GLY A 57 -9.73 -0.10 5.88
CA GLY A 57 -10.63 0.49 4.89
C GLY A 57 -11.76 -0.46 4.48
N ILE A 58 -11.45 -1.74 4.26
CA ILE A 58 -12.45 -2.77 3.95
C ILE A 58 -13.31 -3.06 5.19
N LYS A 59 -12.71 -3.13 6.38
CA LYS A 59 -13.46 -3.31 7.63
C LYS A 59 -14.42 -2.14 7.88
N ASN A 60 -13.96 -0.90 7.71
CA ASN A 60 -14.83 0.27 7.88
C ASN A 60 -15.95 0.30 6.83
N TYR A 61 -15.69 -0.16 5.60
CA TYR A 61 -16.74 -0.32 4.60
C TYR A 61 -17.83 -1.30 5.07
N ARG A 62 -17.45 -2.48 5.56
CA ARG A 62 -18.41 -3.43 6.15
C ARG A 62 -19.20 -2.79 7.28
N ASP A 63 -18.51 -2.22 8.26
CA ASP A 63 -19.12 -1.79 9.52
C ASP A 63 -20.00 -0.53 9.36
N THR A 64 -19.66 0.38 8.45
CA THR A 64 -20.32 1.70 8.34
C THR A 64 -21.08 1.93 7.05
N VAL A 65 -20.72 1.25 5.96
CA VAL A 65 -21.33 1.47 4.63
C VAL A 65 -22.26 0.32 4.27
N SER A 66 -21.88 -0.93 4.59
CA SER A 66 -22.67 -2.12 4.26
C SER A 66 -23.54 -2.63 5.41
N GLY A 67 -23.72 -1.82 6.47
CA GLY A 67 -24.62 -2.15 7.58
C GLY A 67 -24.19 -3.36 8.40
N GLY A 68 -22.89 -3.66 8.42
CA GLY A 68 -22.33 -4.83 9.11
C GLY A 68 -22.32 -6.11 8.27
N GLU A 69 -22.97 -6.14 7.09
CA GLU A 69 -22.97 -7.30 6.20
C GLU A 69 -22.18 -7.02 4.93
N MET A 70 -21.22 -7.88 4.59
CA MET A 70 -20.41 -7.71 3.39
C MET A 70 -20.24 -9.03 2.65
N GLU A 71 -20.52 -9.00 1.34
CA GLU A 71 -20.18 -10.05 0.38
C GLU A 71 -18.71 -9.92 -0.06
N PHE A 72 -18.09 -11.01 -0.48
CA PHE A 72 -16.69 -11.04 -0.96
C PHE A 72 -16.42 -9.96 -2.03
N PHE A 73 -17.24 -9.92 -3.08
CA PHE A 73 -17.07 -8.94 -4.17
C PHE A 73 -17.28 -7.50 -3.70
N GLY A 74 -18.14 -7.27 -2.70
CA GLY A 74 -18.33 -5.96 -2.09
C GLY A 74 -17.05 -5.44 -1.45
N GLY A 75 -16.38 -6.28 -0.65
CA GLY A 75 -15.07 -5.99 -0.08
C GLY A 75 -14.01 -5.80 -1.16
N LEU A 76 -13.98 -6.71 -2.15
CA LEU A 76 -12.99 -6.71 -3.22
C LEU A 76 -13.02 -5.42 -4.05
N PHE A 77 -14.22 -4.99 -4.47
CA PHE A 77 -14.38 -3.75 -5.24
C PHE A 77 -14.06 -2.51 -4.43
N GLU A 78 -14.42 -2.46 -3.15
CA GLU A 78 -14.04 -1.31 -2.32
C GLU A 78 -12.53 -1.26 -2.08
N GLY A 79 -11.89 -2.41 -1.85
CA GLY A 79 -10.44 -2.50 -1.73
C GLY A 79 -9.71 -2.08 -3.01
N PHE A 80 -10.21 -2.43 -4.19
CA PHE A 80 -9.62 -1.95 -5.46
C PHE A 80 -9.68 -0.42 -5.59
N LYS A 81 -10.78 0.23 -5.18
CA LYS A 81 -10.86 1.69 -5.19
C LYS A 81 -9.83 2.31 -4.23
N ILE A 82 -9.65 1.72 -3.05
CA ILE A 82 -8.63 2.15 -2.09
C ILE A 82 -7.23 2.03 -2.70
N ILE A 83 -6.92 0.88 -3.31
CA ILE A 83 -5.63 0.60 -3.95
C ILE A 83 -5.34 1.59 -5.07
N ILE A 84 -6.31 1.88 -5.94
CA ILE A 84 -6.13 2.84 -7.04
C ILE A 84 -5.81 4.23 -6.49
N ILE A 85 -6.60 4.72 -5.52
CA ILE A 85 -6.41 6.06 -4.96
C ILE A 85 -5.06 6.15 -4.22
N GLY A 86 -4.75 5.18 -3.36
CA GLY A 86 -3.49 5.14 -2.64
C GLY A 86 -2.28 4.95 -3.55
N GLY A 87 -2.41 4.11 -4.58
CA GLY A 87 -1.38 3.84 -5.57
C GLY A 87 -1.04 5.07 -6.41
N VAL A 88 -2.03 5.84 -6.86
CA VAL A 88 -1.80 7.10 -7.59
C VAL A 88 -1.04 8.11 -6.73
N ILE A 89 -1.42 8.27 -5.47
CA ILE A 89 -0.76 9.20 -4.55
C ILE A 89 0.67 8.74 -4.24
N ALA A 90 0.86 7.44 -3.94
CA ALA A 90 2.19 6.88 -3.69
C ALA A 90 3.10 6.98 -4.91
N ALA A 91 2.57 6.73 -6.12
CA ALA A 91 3.30 6.90 -7.37
C ALA A 91 3.72 8.35 -7.59
N PHE A 92 2.85 9.33 -7.28
CA PHE A 92 3.21 10.74 -7.33
C PHE A 92 4.41 11.05 -6.41
N PHE A 93 4.39 10.60 -5.15
CA PHE A 93 5.53 10.77 -4.25
C PHE A 93 6.80 10.10 -4.76
N ALA A 94 6.70 8.88 -5.30
CA ALA A 94 7.84 8.17 -5.87
C ALA A 94 8.45 8.92 -7.07
N ILE A 95 7.61 9.43 -7.98
CA ILE A 95 8.06 10.20 -9.15
C ILE A 95 8.77 11.48 -8.70
N VAL A 96 8.16 12.25 -7.80
CA VAL A 96 8.76 13.48 -7.24
C VAL A 96 10.10 13.17 -6.56
N TYR A 97 10.16 12.09 -5.78
CA TYR A 97 11.37 11.68 -5.09
C TYR A 97 12.51 11.32 -6.05
N VAL A 98 12.23 10.51 -7.09
CA VAL A 98 13.21 10.14 -8.11
C VAL A 98 13.70 11.35 -8.89
N GLN A 99 12.81 12.30 -9.20
CA GLN A 99 13.16 13.52 -9.92
C GLN A 99 14.08 14.44 -9.10
N LEU A 100 13.89 14.50 -7.78
CA LEU A 100 14.75 15.27 -6.88
C LEU A 100 16.08 14.58 -6.55
N ASN A 101 16.13 13.24 -6.65
CA ASN A 101 17.29 12.42 -6.27
C ASN A 101 17.75 11.56 -7.44
N VAL A 102 18.29 12.22 -8.48
CA VAL A 102 18.75 11.61 -9.75
C VAL A 102 19.78 10.48 -9.52
N SER A 103 20.56 10.54 -8.44
CA SER A 103 21.51 9.48 -8.06
C SER A 103 20.85 8.12 -7.79
N VAL A 104 19.54 8.11 -7.52
CA VAL A 104 18.77 6.93 -7.15
C VAL A 104 18.18 6.21 -8.38
N MET A 105 18.36 6.77 -9.60
CA MET A 105 17.82 6.26 -10.86
C MET A 105 18.31 4.85 -11.26
N ASN A 106 19.42 4.39 -10.65
CA ASN A 106 19.93 3.02 -10.80
C ASN A 106 19.22 1.98 -9.90
N THR A 107 18.26 2.41 -9.06
CA THR A 107 17.50 1.51 -8.20
C THR A 107 16.30 0.94 -8.97
N ASP A 108 16.00 -0.34 -8.80
CA ASP A 108 14.85 -1.03 -9.42
C ASP A 108 13.48 -0.58 -8.84
N TYR A 109 13.15 0.71 -9.00
CA TYR A 109 11.87 1.28 -8.58
C TYR A 109 10.68 0.62 -9.28
N MET A 110 10.84 0.21 -10.54
CA MET A 110 9.76 -0.44 -11.29
C MET A 110 9.40 -1.81 -10.70
N PHE A 111 10.40 -2.59 -10.29
CA PHE A 111 10.17 -3.85 -9.59
C PHE A 111 9.44 -3.62 -8.26
N ARG A 112 9.88 -2.63 -7.47
CA ARG A 112 9.28 -2.30 -6.17
C ARG A 112 7.83 -1.83 -6.27
N ILE A 113 7.52 -0.95 -7.20
CA ILE A 113 6.15 -0.47 -7.44
C ILE A 113 5.25 -1.63 -7.89
N THR A 114 5.76 -2.49 -8.77
CA THR A 114 5.02 -3.68 -9.24
C THR A 114 4.79 -4.67 -8.11
N ALA A 115 5.79 -4.95 -7.28
CA ALA A 115 5.68 -5.81 -6.11
C ALA A 115 4.67 -5.27 -5.10
N ALA A 116 4.72 -3.97 -4.79
CA ALA A 116 3.77 -3.32 -3.89
C ALA A 116 2.32 -3.41 -4.39
N LEU A 117 2.11 -3.24 -5.69
CA LEU A 117 0.79 -3.41 -6.31
C LEU A 117 0.29 -4.86 -6.19
N LEU A 118 1.13 -5.84 -6.56
CA LEU A 118 0.79 -7.26 -6.46
C LEU A 118 0.45 -7.67 -5.02
N ILE A 119 1.27 -7.27 -4.05
CA ILE A 119 1.02 -7.53 -2.63
C ILE A 119 -0.29 -6.89 -2.17
N SER A 120 -0.59 -5.67 -2.62
CA SER A 120 -1.85 -5.00 -2.29
C SER A 120 -3.06 -5.73 -2.86
N ILE A 121 -2.95 -6.30 -4.07
CA ILE A 121 -4.01 -7.13 -4.67
C ILE A 121 -4.21 -8.42 -3.85
N LEU A 122 -3.13 -9.08 -3.44
CA LEU A 122 -3.21 -10.28 -2.58
C LEU A 122 -3.86 -9.97 -1.23
N PHE A 123 -3.49 -8.85 -0.61
CA PHE A 123 -4.16 -8.39 0.61
C PHE A 123 -5.63 -8.05 0.39
N ASN A 124 -5.99 -7.46 -0.75
CA ASN A 124 -7.38 -7.19 -1.06
C ASN A 124 -8.21 -8.48 -1.08
N LEU A 125 -7.70 -9.51 -1.77
CA LEU A 125 -8.32 -10.83 -1.81
C LEU A 125 -8.43 -11.43 -0.41
N ALA A 126 -7.34 -11.46 0.34
CA ALA A 126 -7.29 -12.03 1.69
C ALA A 126 -8.25 -11.32 2.66
N PHE A 127 -8.22 -9.99 2.73
CA PHE A 127 -9.06 -9.24 3.65
C PHE A 127 -10.52 -9.25 3.24
N SER A 128 -10.83 -9.27 1.94
CA SER A 128 -12.21 -9.43 1.47
C SER A 128 -12.78 -10.79 1.87
N LEU A 129 -11.98 -11.85 1.84
CA LEU A 129 -12.38 -13.18 2.34
C LEU A 129 -12.56 -13.20 3.85
N ILE A 130 -11.58 -12.67 4.61
CA ILE A 130 -11.59 -12.67 6.09
C ILE A 130 -12.76 -11.86 6.64
N LEU A 131 -13.13 -10.76 5.99
CA LEU A 131 -14.14 -9.84 6.48
C LEU A 131 -15.55 -10.14 5.93
N MET A 132 -15.68 -11.02 4.94
CA MET A 132 -16.97 -11.46 4.42
C MET A 132 -17.74 -12.23 5.49
N ASN A 133 -19.00 -11.84 5.70
CA ASN A 133 -19.91 -12.51 6.61
C ASN A 133 -21.29 -12.76 5.98
N LYS A 134 -21.50 -12.31 4.74
CA LYS A 134 -22.69 -12.61 3.95
C LYS A 134 -22.33 -13.56 2.82
N GLN A 135 -22.78 -14.80 2.92
CA GLN A 135 -22.73 -15.76 1.83
C GLN A 135 -24.01 -15.63 1.01
N LYS A 136 -23.90 -15.18 -0.24
CA LYS A 136 -24.88 -15.58 -1.25
C LYS A 136 -24.67 -17.06 -1.49
N HIS A 137 -25.75 -17.84 -1.52
CA HIS A 137 -25.75 -19.24 -1.95
C HIS A 137 -24.73 -19.45 -3.08
N LEU A 138 -23.61 -20.10 -2.75
CA LEU A 138 -22.69 -20.68 -3.72
C LEU A 138 -23.41 -21.83 -4.44
#